data_AF-A0A9Q9B947-F1
#
_entry.id   AF-A0A9Q9B947-F1
#
_cell.length_a   1.000
_cell.length_b   1.000
_cell.length_c   1.000
_cell.angle_alpha   90.00
_cell.angle_beta   90.00
_cell.angle_gamma   90.00
#
_symmetry.space_group_name_H-M   'P 1'
#
loop_
_entity.id
_entity.type
_entity.pdbx_description
1 polymer ?
#
loop_
_entity_poly.entity_id
_entity_poly.type
_entity_poly.pdbx_seq_one_letter_code
_entity_poly.pdbx_strand_id
1 'polypeptide(L)'
;MKKLFLIFCVLVLSFFFSAVFLTAEDSIKEDKLKLDPDNPDCIYKKAMLGDCFIHMSKITSPSKGSAPAVEILFISDFKWEVCAPHEGWGKEKKTYKYHESEVPGSSVFFNITNKINDVVYYKIEGVHPFDLPVYDDPAEAKMLERFIFFKFTAYADKGGFFENYLNNLMCALDTHTKLLYTYGMPGNYKKIIGNNYIPQNWLPYETHPNTAGSKLKFYEYDPIGFVSLEKTHDFLGVKTNVHLYDWWNKSVGAGSSMKTVKEKRFMPRLSDDAIEDWTIRDASKPVRSPYRKF
;
A
#
# COMPACT_ATOMS: atom_id res chain seq x y z
N MET A 1 -55.55 36.31 36.38
CA MET A 1 -54.54 37.28 35.92
C MET A 1 -53.15 37.01 36.52
N LYS A 2 -52.52 35.87 36.20
CA LYS A 2 -51.09 35.60 36.52
C LYS A 2 -50.37 34.77 35.43
N LYS A 3 -51.02 34.51 34.28
CA LYS A 3 -50.44 33.75 33.16
C LYS A 3 -50.19 34.59 31.90
N LEU A 4 -50.44 35.91 31.94
CA LEU A 4 -50.25 36.79 30.79
C LEU A 4 -48.98 37.67 30.86
N PHE A 5 -48.25 37.65 31.98
CA PHE A 5 -47.04 38.48 32.16
C PHE A 5 -45.72 37.73 31.88
N LEU A 6 -45.76 36.40 31.66
CA LEU A 6 -44.56 35.60 31.40
C LEU A 6 -44.24 35.43 29.91
N ILE A 7 -45.18 35.75 29.02
CA ILE A 7 -44.98 35.63 27.56
C ILE A 7 -44.35 36.91 26.97
N PHE A 8 -44.44 38.04 27.67
CA PHE A 8 -43.90 39.31 27.17
C PHE A 8 -42.39 39.50 27.44
N CYS A 9 -41.81 38.80 28.42
CA CYS A 9 -40.36 38.86 28.69
C CYS A 9 -39.51 37.90 27.82
N VAL A 10 -40.11 36.90 27.17
CA VAL A 10 -39.36 35.93 26.34
C VAL A 10 -39.26 36.38 24.88
N LEU A 11 -40.15 37.26 24.42
CA LEU A 11 -40.17 37.79 23.04
C LEU A 11 -39.30 39.03 22.83
N VAL A 12 -38.89 39.73 23.89
CA VAL A 12 -38.02 40.91 23.79
C VAL A 12 -36.53 40.55 23.93
N LEU A 13 -36.19 39.38 24.51
CA LEU A 13 -34.80 38.88 24.51
C LEU A 13 -34.39 38.11 23.25
N SER A 14 -35.35 37.69 22.42
CA SER A 14 -35.08 36.94 21.19
C SER A 14 -34.87 37.81 19.95
N PHE A 15 -35.05 39.13 20.05
CA PHE A 15 -34.80 40.09 18.96
C PHE A 15 -33.46 40.84 19.06
N PHE A 16 -32.70 40.68 20.15
CA PHE A 16 -31.38 41.31 20.31
C PHE A 16 -30.18 40.37 20.09
N PHE A 17 -30.42 39.10 19.76
CA PHE A 17 -29.35 38.16 19.39
C PHE A 17 -29.24 37.91 17.87
N SER A 18 -30.05 38.59 17.06
CA SER A 18 -30.12 38.37 15.61
C SER A 18 -29.40 39.44 14.77
N ALA A 19 -28.64 40.36 15.39
CA ALA A 19 -28.07 41.53 14.71
C ALA A 19 -26.54 41.70 14.82
N VAL A 20 -25.79 40.65 15.19
CA VAL A 20 -24.30 40.68 15.21
C VAL A 20 -23.68 39.52 14.40
N PHE A 21 -24.42 38.95 13.44
CA PHE A 21 -23.87 37.96 12.50
C PHE A 21 -24.05 38.41 11.05
N LEU A 22 -23.66 39.66 10.77
CA LEU A 22 -23.51 40.20 9.41
C LEU A 22 -22.37 41.23 9.45
N THR A 23 -21.13 40.74 9.42
CA THR A 23 -19.95 41.34 8.76
C THR A 23 -18.72 40.50 9.13
N ALA A 24 -18.50 39.43 8.40
CA ALA A 24 -17.18 38.86 8.14
C ALA A 24 -17.33 37.91 6.93
N GLU A 25 -17.94 38.44 5.87
CA GLU A 25 -17.81 37.89 4.53
C GLU A 25 -16.49 38.43 3.94
N ASP A 26 -15.40 38.30 4.71
CA ASP A 26 -14.04 38.62 4.30
C ASP A 26 -13.35 37.29 4.01
N SER A 27 -13.43 36.90 2.73
CA SER A 27 -12.34 36.25 2.01
C SER A 27 -11.45 35.30 2.80
N ILE A 28 -11.99 34.19 3.33
CA ILE A 28 -11.19 32.97 3.40
C ILE A 28 -11.21 32.41 1.99
N LYS A 29 -10.36 32.98 1.12
CA LYS A 29 -9.71 32.14 0.12
C LYS A 29 -9.07 31.04 0.94
N GLU A 30 -9.66 29.84 0.92
CA GLU A 30 -8.94 28.63 1.27
C GLU A 30 -7.73 28.60 0.35
N ASP A 31 -6.65 29.20 0.80
CA ASP A 31 -5.32 28.84 0.37
C ASP A 31 -5.20 27.40 0.86
N LYS A 32 -5.66 26.45 0.03
CA LYS A 32 -5.29 25.05 0.15
C LYS A 32 -3.79 25.08 0.10
N LEU A 33 -3.16 25.16 1.27
CA LEU A 33 -1.74 25.04 1.46
C LEU A 33 -1.41 23.67 0.88
N LYS A 34 -1.03 23.64 -0.40
CA LYS A 34 -0.80 22.39 -1.13
C LYS A 34 0.25 21.67 -0.32
N LEU A 35 -0.15 20.55 0.27
CA LEU A 35 0.77 19.74 1.05
C LEU A 35 1.97 19.41 0.15
N ASP A 36 3.16 19.62 0.69
CA ASP A 36 4.41 19.35 -0.02
C ASP A 36 4.74 17.86 0.10
N PRO A 37 4.79 17.09 -1.01
CA PRO A 37 5.18 15.68 -0.96
C PRO A 37 6.62 15.47 -0.51
N ASP A 38 7.48 16.50 -0.51
CA ASP A 38 8.83 16.45 0.02
C ASP A 38 8.89 16.65 1.54
N ASN A 39 7.81 17.11 2.17
CA ASN A 39 7.70 17.17 3.62
C ASN A 39 7.35 15.78 4.21
N PRO A 40 8.23 15.15 5.02
CA PRO A 40 7.97 13.84 5.61
C PRO A 40 6.76 13.80 6.56
N ASP A 41 6.34 14.95 7.08
CA ASP A 41 5.27 15.09 8.07
C ASP A 41 3.95 15.63 7.45
N CYS A 42 3.84 15.66 6.11
CA CYS A 42 2.72 16.29 5.40
C CYS A 42 1.34 15.64 5.65
N ILE A 43 1.28 14.33 5.88
CA ILE A 43 0.02 13.60 6.15
C ILE A 43 -0.11 13.29 7.65
N TYR A 44 0.93 12.68 8.19
CA TYR A 44 1.17 12.50 9.61
C TYR A 44 2.69 12.37 9.81
N LYS A 45 3.14 12.61 11.05
CA LYS A 45 4.57 12.63 11.39
C LYS A 45 5.24 11.32 10.96
N LYS A 46 6.36 11.40 10.24
CA LYS A 46 7.15 10.23 9.83
C LYS A 46 7.54 9.35 11.01
N ALA A 47 7.82 9.95 12.17
CA ALA A 47 8.14 9.24 13.41
C ALA A 47 7.04 8.24 13.85
N MET A 48 5.78 8.45 13.45
CA MET A 48 4.68 7.54 13.77
C MET A 48 4.74 6.22 12.98
N LEU A 49 5.56 6.13 11.92
CA LEU A 49 5.80 4.87 11.22
C LEU A 49 6.63 3.87 12.05
N GLY A 50 7.31 4.34 13.12
CA GLY A 50 8.20 3.52 13.93
C GLY A 50 9.25 2.80 13.08
N ASP A 51 9.47 1.53 13.38
CA ASP A 51 10.36 0.65 12.61
C ASP A 51 9.70 0.07 11.34
N CYS A 52 8.44 0.44 11.07
CA CYS A 52 7.66 0.09 9.89
C CYS A 52 7.67 -1.41 9.57
N PHE A 53 7.10 -2.21 10.45
CA PHE A 53 6.96 -3.65 10.23
C PHE A 53 5.79 -3.95 9.30
N ILE A 54 6.06 -4.42 8.09
CA ILE A 54 5.01 -5.00 7.23
C ILE A 54 4.65 -6.38 7.76
N HIS A 55 3.35 -6.65 7.88
CA HIS A 55 2.83 -7.88 8.48
C HIS A 55 1.61 -8.36 7.68
N MET A 56 1.48 -9.68 7.49
CA MET A 56 0.26 -10.29 6.95
C MET A 56 -0.57 -10.85 8.11
N SER A 57 -1.66 -10.17 8.45
CA SER A 57 -2.54 -10.57 9.56
C SER A 57 -3.30 -11.88 9.28
N LYS A 58 -3.63 -12.14 8.01
CA LYS A 58 -4.35 -13.34 7.59
C LYS A 58 -4.23 -13.55 6.08
N ILE A 59 -4.20 -14.80 5.63
CA ILE A 59 -4.47 -15.15 4.23
C ILE A 59 -5.99 -15.29 4.06
N THR A 60 -6.59 -14.37 3.31
CA THR A 60 -8.02 -14.36 3.00
C THR A 60 -8.32 -15.21 1.77
N SER A 61 -9.58 -15.62 1.60
CA SER A 61 -10.02 -16.44 0.46
C SER A 61 -11.04 -15.66 -0.40
N PRO A 62 -10.58 -14.77 -1.30
CA PRO A 62 -11.47 -14.20 -2.31
C PRO A 62 -11.99 -15.27 -3.27
N SER A 63 -12.90 -14.88 -4.17
CA SER A 63 -13.48 -15.80 -5.17
C SER A 63 -12.44 -16.45 -6.11
N LYS A 64 -11.22 -15.91 -6.20
CA LYS A 64 -10.09 -16.47 -6.94
C LYS A 64 -8.79 -16.37 -6.15
N GLY A 65 -8.22 -17.53 -5.82
CA GLY A 65 -6.91 -17.62 -5.16
C GLY A 65 -6.93 -17.20 -3.70
N SER A 66 -5.77 -16.73 -3.24
CA SER A 66 -5.54 -16.28 -1.86
C SER A 66 -5.07 -14.83 -1.87
N ALA A 67 -5.52 -14.02 -0.92
CA ALA A 67 -5.09 -12.63 -0.80
C ALA A 67 -4.65 -12.33 0.64
N PRO A 68 -3.40 -11.89 0.86
CA PRO A 68 -2.94 -11.53 2.19
C PRO A 68 -3.56 -10.20 2.65
N ALA A 69 -4.13 -10.19 3.85
CA ALA A 69 -4.53 -8.97 4.54
C ALA A 69 -3.28 -8.33 5.17
N VAL A 70 -2.65 -7.42 4.43
CA VAL A 70 -1.42 -6.74 4.82
C VAL A 70 -1.71 -5.56 5.76
N GLU A 71 -0.80 -5.30 6.69
CA GLU A 71 -0.80 -4.13 7.56
C GLU A 71 0.62 -3.63 7.83
N ILE A 72 0.74 -2.39 8.27
CA ILE A 72 1.99 -1.82 8.79
C ILE A 72 1.84 -1.66 10.30
N LEU A 73 2.68 -2.34 11.07
CA LEU A 73 2.73 -2.21 12.51
C LEU A 73 3.66 -1.06 12.89
N PHE A 74 3.10 -0.02 13.50
CA PHE A 74 3.86 1.11 14.04
C PHE A 74 4.52 0.80 15.39
N ILE A 75 3.97 -0.18 16.11
CA ILE A 75 4.50 -0.74 17.34
C ILE A 75 4.46 -2.26 17.17
N SER A 76 5.59 -2.93 17.43
CA SER A 76 5.71 -4.37 17.29
C SER A 76 6.75 -4.92 18.26
N ASP A 77 6.53 -6.15 18.72
CA ASP A 77 7.51 -6.93 19.48
C ASP A 77 8.52 -7.65 18.55
N PHE A 78 8.25 -7.65 17.23
CA PHE A 78 9.19 -8.17 16.24
C PHE A 78 10.46 -7.31 16.18
N LYS A 79 11.53 -7.91 15.66
CA LYS A 79 12.81 -7.24 15.49
C LYS A 79 13.33 -7.47 14.09
N TRP A 80 13.70 -6.37 13.44
CA TRP A 80 14.42 -6.42 12.18
C TRP A 80 15.86 -6.83 12.43
N GLU A 81 16.28 -7.92 11.81
CA GLU A 81 17.65 -8.41 11.86
C GLU A 81 18.35 -8.12 10.54
N VAL A 82 19.56 -7.55 10.59
CA VAL A 82 20.38 -7.36 9.39
C VAL A 82 20.65 -8.71 8.74
N CYS A 83 20.52 -8.78 7.43
CA CYS A 83 20.81 -9.99 6.66
C CYS A 83 21.49 -9.67 5.33
N ALA A 84 22.04 -10.71 4.69
CA ALA A 84 22.56 -10.60 3.33
C ALA A 84 21.43 -10.40 2.32
N PRO A 85 21.72 -9.81 1.15
CA PRO A 85 20.79 -9.82 0.01
C PRO A 85 20.28 -11.24 -0.29
N HIS A 86 19.03 -11.34 -0.72
CA HIS A 86 18.36 -12.60 -1.02
C HIS A 86 17.97 -12.67 -2.49
N GLU A 87 18.63 -13.55 -3.25
CA GLU A 87 18.31 -13.84 -4.66
C GLU A 87 18.25 -12.58 -5.54
N GLY A 88 19.30 -11.76 -5.50
CA GLY A 88 19.38 -10.51 -6.28
C GLY A 88 18.50 -9.37 -5.77
N TRP A 89 17.86 -9.53 -4.61
CA TRP A 89 17.08 -8.50 -3.93
C TRP A 89 17.77 -8.07 -2.63
N GLY A 90 18.00 -6.77 -2.49
CA GLY A 90 18.58 -6.16 -1.29
C GLY A 90 20.02 -5.68 -1.50
N LYS A 91 20.57 -5.01 -0.48
CA LYS A 91 21.96 -4.55 -0.39
C LYS A 91 22.60 -5.01 0.91
N GLU A 92 23.90 -5.25 0.89
CA GLU A 92 24.64 -5.57 2.10
C GLU A 92 24.44 -4.48 3.16
N LYS A 93 24.26 -4.89 4.42
CA LYS A 93 24.11 -4.01 5.60
C LYS A 93 22.89 -3.08 5.58
N LYS A 94 22.09 -3.07 4.52
CA LYS A 94 20.82 -2.32 4.40
C LYS A 94 19.59 -3.23 4.26
N THR A 95 19.81 -4.54 4.15
CA THR A 95 18.73 -5.52 4.07
C THR A 95 18.44 -6.06 5.45
N TYR A 96 17.17 -6.04 5.83
CA TYR A 96 16.70 -6.55 7.10
C TYR A 96 15.67 -7.63 6.86
N LYS A 97 15.56 -8.57 7.80
CA LYS A 97 14.50 -9.57 7.81
C LYS A 97 13.93 -9.79 9.20
N TYR A 98 12.71 -10.30 9.26
CA TYR A 98 12.19 -10.94 10.46
C TYR A 98 11.36 -12.15 10.04
N HIS A 99 11.14 -13.08 10.97
CA HIS A 99 10.52 -14.37 10.69
C HIS A 99 9.30 -14.63 11.56
N GLU A 100 8.30 -15.26 10.97
CA GLU A 100 7.11 -15.80 11.63
C GLU A 100 6.90 -17.24 11.19
N SER A 101 6.56 -18.13 12.13
CA SER A 101 6.36 -19.55 11.80
C SER A 101 5.15 -19.79 10.90
N GLU A 102 4.11 -18.97 11.01
CA GLU A 102 2.86 -19.14 10.27
C GLU A 102 2.10 -17.82 10.16
N VAL A 103 1.47 -17.59 9.01
CA VAL A 103 0.38 -16.61 8.86
C VAL A 103 -0.93 -17.38 8.71
N PRO A 104 -1.93 -17.13 9.57
CA PRO A 104 -3.16 -17.91 9.59
C PRO A 104 -3.95 -17.75 8.29
N GLY A 105 -4.55 -18.85 7.83
CA GLY A 105 -5.39 -18.89 6.64
C GLY A 105 -6.88 -18.79 6.93
N SER A 106 -7.65 -18.59 5.88
CA SER A 106 -9.10 -18.79 5.85
C SER A 106 -9.41 -20.20 5.36
N SER A 107 -10.51 -20.78 5.82
CA SER A 107 -11.02 -22.06 5.30
C SER A 107 -11.42 -21.89 3.84
N VAL A 108 -10.93 -22.80 2.98
CA VAL A 108 -11.23 -22.78 1.54
C VAL A 108 -12.16 -23.93 1.16
N PHE A 109 -11.80 -25.17 1.51
CA PHE A 109 -12.58 -26.37 1.18
C PHE A 109 -12.30 -27.51 2.16
N PHE A 110 -13.31 -28.27 2.58
CA PHE A 110 -13.19 -29.43 3.50
C PHE A 110 -12.20 -29.23 4.67
N ASN A 111 -12.33 -28.12 5.43
CA ASN A 111 -11.45 -27.74 6.54
C ASN A 111 -9.97 -27.45 6.19
N ILE A 112 -9.60 -27.45 4.90
CA ILE A 112 -8.29 -27.00 4.43
C ILE A 112 -8.24 -25.47 4.51
N THR A 113 -7.17 -24.94 5.11
CA THR A 113 -6.89 -23.51 5.17
C THR A 113 -5.81 -23.12 4.16
N ASN A 114 -5.87 -21.90 3.65
CA ASN A 114 -4.84 -21.35 2.76
C ASN A 114 -3.70 -20.66 3.50
N LYS A 115 -3.36 -21.16 4.69
CA LYS A 115 -2.26 -20.62 5.50
C LYS A 115 -0.92 -20.71 4.76
N ILE A 116 0.02 -19.89 5.18
CA ILE A 116 1.42 -19.97 4.74
C ILE A 116 2.34 -20.13 5.95
N ASN A 117 3.44 -20.85 5.78
CA ASN A 117 4.37 -21.23 6.86
C ASN A 117 5.77 -20.68 6.57
N ASP A 118 6.57 -20.54 7.63
CA ASP A 118 7.95 -20.02 7.63
C ASP A 118 8.07 -18.74 6.81
N VAL A 119 7.26 -17.76 7.20
CA VAL A 119 7.20 -16.48 6.53
C VAL A 119 8.39 -15.66 6.96
N VAL A 120 9.23 -15.27 6.00
CA VAL A 120 10.31 -14.32 6.22
C VAL A 120 9.96 -13.05 5.48
N TYR A 121 9.78 -11.96 6.22
CA TYR A 121 9.62 -10.64 5.66
C TYR A 121 10.98 -10.01 5.51
N TYR A 122 11.15 -9.21 4.46
CA TYR A 122 12.35 -8.44 4.22
C TYR A 122 11.99 -6.98 4.05
N LYS A 123 12.87 -6.09 4.52
CA LYS A 123 12.83 -4.67 4.17
C LYS A 123 14.19 -4.16 3.74
N ILE A 124 14.16 -3.13 2.90
CA ILE A 124 15.31 -2.27 2.60
C ILE A 124 14.86 -0.82 2.60
N GLU A 125 15.69 0.06 3.15
CA GLU A 125 15.38 1.47 3.33
C GLU A 125 16.29 2.34 2.48
N GLY A 126 15.69 3.32 1.82
CA GLY A 126 16.42 4.41 1.18
C GLY A 126 17.21 4.05 -0.07
N VAL A 127 17.04 2.83 -0.60
CA VAL A 127 17.71 2.36 -1.82
C VAL A 127 16.86 1.30 -2.49
N HIS A 128 16.88 1.28 -3.82
CA HIS A 128 16.16 0.30 -4.59
C HIS A 128 16.77 -1.11 -4.37
N PRO A 129 15.95 -2.16 -4.15
CA PRO A 129 16.47 -3.49 -3.82
C PRO A 129 17.22 -4.16 -4.97
N PHE A 130 16.86 -3.84 -6.22
CA PHE A 130 17.56 -4.34 -7.41
C PHE A 130 18.64 -3.36 -7.86
N ASP A 131 19.74 -3.87 -8.42
CA ASP A 131 20.77 -3.06 -9.07
C ASP A 131 20.25 -2.51 -10.41
N LEU A 132 19.93 -1.22 -10.44
CA LEU A 132 19.38 -0.54 -11.61
C LEU A 132 20.16 0.75 -11.91
N PRO A 133 20.76 0.88 -13.11
CA PRO A 133 21.61 2.03 -13.45
C PRO A 133 20.91 3.39 -13.38
N VAL A 134 19.57 3.43 -13.50
CA VAL A 134 18.81 4.69 -13.38
C VAL A 134 18.98 5.35 -12.01
N TYR A 135 19.27 4.57 -10.97
CA TYR A 135 19.47 5.05 -9.61
C TYR A 135 20.94 5.33 -9.27
N ASP A 136 21.85 5.26 -10.26
CA ASP A 136 23.21 5.81 -10.13
C ASP A 136 23.20 7.35 -10.27
N ASP A 137 22.13 7.92 -10.83
CA ASP A 137 21.90 9.37 -10.84
C ASP A 137 21.64 9.89 -9.42
N PRO A 138 22.34 10.94 -8.96
CA PRO A 138 22.19 11.44 -7.59
C PRO A 138 20.79 11.92 -7.22
N ALA A 139 20.03 12.50 -8.16
CA ALA A 139 18.67 12.98 -7.87
C ALA A 139 17.71 11.80 -7.71
N GLU A 140 17.86 10.78 -8.56
CA GLU A 140 17.09 9.55 -8.49
C GLU A 140 17.44 8.73 -7.23
N ALA A 141 18.72 8.65 -6.87
CA ALA A 141 19.17 8.06 -5.61
C ALA A 141 18.60 8.80 -4.38
N LYS A 142 18.59 10.13 -4.42
CA LYS A 142 18.01 10.97 -3.35
C LYS A 142 16.52 10.73 -3.19
N MET A 143 15.80 10.55 -4.30
CA MET A 143 14.38 10.22 -4.28
C MET A 143 14.13 8.90 -3.54
N LEU A 144 15.00 7.90 -3.70
CA LEU A 144 14.85 6.60 -3.02
C LEU A 144 14.93 6.68 -1.50
N GLU A 145 15.60 7.67 -0.92
CA GLU A 145 15.77 7.83 0.55
C GLU A 145 14.45 7.83 1.33
N ARG A 146 13.34 8.21 0.68
CA ARG A 146 12.01 8.21 1.32
C ARG A 146 11.29 6.87 1.27
N PHE A 147 11.79 5.88 0.54
CA PHE A 147 11.08 4.62 0.34
C PHE A 147 11.59 3.49 1.25
N ILE A 148 10.66 2.67 1.71
CA ILE A 148 10.92 1.37 2.33
C ILE A 148 10.32 0.30 1.43
N PHE A 149 11.16 -0.61 0.92
CA PHE A 149 10.73 -1.68 0.02
C PHE A 149 10.56 -2.98 0.80
N PHE A 150 9.46 -3.66 0.55
CA PHE A 150 9.12 -4.90 1.23
C PHE A 150 8.99 -6.07 0.26
N LYS A 151 9.45 -7.24 0.68
CA LYS A 151 9.13 -8.53 0.07
C LYS A 151 8.94 -9.59 1.15
N PHE A 152 8.41 -10.74 0.78
CA PHE A 152 8.38 -11.90 1.67
C PHE A 152 8.78 -13.19 0.95
N THR A 153 9.25 -14.16 1.72
CA THR A 153 9.35 -15.55 1.31
C THR A 153 8.53 -16.40 2.28
N ALA A 154 7.98 -17.52 1.80
CA ALA A 154 7.16 -18.42 2.61
C ALA A 154 6.97 -19.77 1.90
N TYR A 155 6.30 -20.70 2.58
CA TYR A 155 5.82 -21.94 2.00
C TYR A 155 4.29 -22.02 2.09
N ALA A 156 3.63 -22.21 0.95
CA ALA A 156 2.26 -22.70 0.91
C ALA A 156 2.27 -24.22 1.07
N ASP A 157 1.42 -24.78 1.94
CA ASP A 157 1.29 -26.22 2.21
C ASP A 157 2.62 -26.92 2.55
N LYS A 158 3.40 -26.34 3.49
CA LYS A 158 4.72 -26.87 3.88
C LYS A 158 4.61 -28.29 4.47
N GLY A 159 5.44 -29.19 3.97
CA GLY A 159 5.42 -30.62 4.28
C GLY A 159 4.23 -31.37 3.67
N GLY A 160 3.38 -30.69 2.91
CA GLY A 160 2.21 -31.23 2.25
C GLY A 160 2.47 -31.64 0.80
N PHE A 161 1.43 -32.16 0.15
CA PHE A 161 1.52 -32.65 -1.23
C PHE A 161 1.63 -31.51 -2.26
N PHE A 162 1.13 -30.32 -1.92
CA PHE A 162 1.15 -29.15 -2.77
C PHE A 162 2.10 -28.08 -2.24
N GLU A 163 3.22 -28.49 -1.62
CA GLU A 163 4.23 -27.55 -1.14
C GLU A 163 4.71 -26.65 -2.29
N ASN A 164 4.63 -25.35 -2.06
CA ASN A 164 5.15 -24.35 -2.98
C ASN A 164 5.90 -23.27 -2.22
N TYR A 165 7.16 -23.07 -2.61
CA TYR A 165 7.93 -21.92 -2.19
C TYR A 165 7.40 -20.64 -2.84
N LEU A 166 7.23 -19.61 -2.01
CA LEU A 166 6.80 -18.27 -2.39
C LEU A 166 7.97 -17.32 -2.20
N ASN A 167 8.23 -16.46 -3.17
CA ASN A 167 9.19 -15.35 -3.08
C ASN A 167 8.56 -14.19 -3.85
N ASN A 168 7.93 -13.28 -3.10
CA ASN A 168 7.03 -12.28 -3.66
C ASN A 168 7.43 -10.88 -3.20
N LEU A 169 7.50 -9.94 -4.16
CA LEU A 169 7.54 -8.52 -3.83
C LEU A 169 6.19 -8.12 -3.24
N MET A 170 6.21 -7.19 -2.27
CA MET A 170 5.00 -6.65 -1.65
C MET A 170 4.72 -5.24 -2.15
N CYS A 171 5.28 -4.23 -1.49
CA CYS A 171 5.12 -2.83 -1.84
C CYS A 171 6.35 -2.02 -1.44
N ALA A 172 6.47 -0.83 -2.03
CA ALA A 172 7.32 0.24 -1.56
C ALA A 172 6.45 1.28 -0.85
N LEU A 173 6.72 1.55 0.42
CA LEU A 173 6.08 2.63 1.18
C LEU A 173 6.88 3.91 0.98
N ASP A 174 6.22 4.96 0.50
CA ASP A 174 6.74 6.31 0.57
C ASP A 174 6.52 6.88 1.99
N THR A 175 7.60 7.07 2.74
CA THR A 175 7.54 7.57 4.12
C THR A 175 7.12 9.02 4.23
N HIS A 176 7.05 9.77 3.12
CA HIS A 176 6.56 11.16 3.12
C HIS A 176 5.05 11.17 2.90
N THR A 177 4.62 10.73 1.72
CA THR A 177 3.21 10.78 1.31
C THR A 177 2.38 9.66 1.93
N LYS A 178 3.00 8.61 2.48
CA LYS A 178 2.34 7.41 3.02
C LYS A 178 1.58 6.62 1.95
N LEU A 179 1.87 6.88 0.68
CA LEU A 179 1.38 6.12 -0.46
C LEU A 179 2.18 4.82 -0.61
N LEU A 180 1.50 3.81 -1.14
CA LEU A 180 2.08 2.51 -1.44
C LEU A 180 2.24 2.37 -2.95
N TYR A 181 3.40 1.91 -3.36
CA TYR A 181 3.72 1.61 -4.76
C TYR A 181 4.03 0.12 -4.89
N THR A 182 3.69 -0.45 -6.03
CA THR A 182 4.35 -1.67 -6.48
C THR A 182 5.65 -1.26 -7.17
N TYR A 183 6.70 -2.07 -7.05
CA TYR A 183 8.02 -1.77 -7.63
C TYR A 183 8.54 -2.86 -8.57
N GLY A 184 7.67 -3.79 -8.93
CA GLY A 184 8.00 -4.83 -9.89
C GLY A 184 6.82 -5.75 -10.13
N MET A 185 7.04 -6.70 -11.03
CA MET A 185 6.05 -7.72 -11.36
C MET A 185 6.71 -9.06 -11.70
N PRO A 186 5.94 -10.16 -11.69
CA PRO A 186 6.48 -11.48 -11.95
C PRO A 186 6.86 -11.65 -13.42
N GLY A 187 8.12 -12.00 -13.69
CA GLY A 187 8.58 -12.35 -15.04
C GLY A 187 8.08 -13.73 -15.51
N ASN A 188 7.66 -14.59 -14.59
CA ASN A 188 7.06 -15.88 -14.91
C ASN A 188 6.02 -16.32 -13.88
N TYR A 189 5.32 -17.40 -14.17
CA TYR A 189 4.34 -18.00 -13.27
C TYR A 189 4.42 -19.51 -13.29
N LYS A 190 4.26 -20.14 -12.13
CA LYS A 190 3.99 -21.57 -12.01
C LYS A 190 2.47 -21.77 -12.02
N LYS A 191 1.95 -22.52 -12.99
CA LYS A 191 0.54 -22.92 -12.99
C LYS A 191 0.33 -24.01 -11.94
N ILE A 192 -0.68 -23.84 -11.10
CA ILE A 192 -1.15 -24.82 -10.11
C ILE A 192 -2.50 -25.36 -10.60
N ILE A 193 -3.16 -26.18 -9.79
CA ILE A 193 -4.50 -26.73 -10.06
C ILE A 193 -5.48 -25.60 -10.43
N GLY A 194 -6.23 -25.85 -11.51
CA GLY A 194 -7.20 -24.91 -12.06
C GLY A 194 -6.57 -23.71 -12.76
N ASN A 195 -7.12 -22.52 -12.52
CA ASN A 195 -6.65 -21.24 -13.05
C ASN A 195 -5.87 -20.44 -11.99
N ASN A 196 -5.17 -21.14 -11.09
CA ASN A 196 -4.30 -20.54 -10.09
C ASN A 196 -2.85 -20.50 -10.59
N TYR A 197 -2.19 -19.37 -10.35
CA TYR A 197 -0.85 -19.08 -10.83
C TYR A 197 -0.04 -18.48 -9.68
N ILE A 198 1.10 -19.10 -9.38
CA ILE A 198 2.06 -18.58 -8.39
C ILE A 198 3.07 -17.70 -9.13
N PRO A 199 3.20 -16.41 -8.75
CA PRO A 199 4.26 -15.52 -9.23
C PRO A 199 5.67 -16.11 -9.09
N GLN A 200 6.51 -15.94 -10.09
CA GLN A 200 7.92 -16.37 -10.09
C GLN A 200 8.79 -15.30 -10.75
N ASN A 201 10.08 -15.29 -10.42
CA ASN A 201 11.10 -14.46 -11.06
C ASN A 201 10.69 -12.99 -11.15
N TRP A 202 10.41 -12.37 -10.00
CA TRP A 202 10.03 -10.97 -9.95
C TRP A 202 11.14 -10.07 -10.49
N LEU A 203 10.77 -9.13 -11.37
CA LEU A 203 11.65 -8.14 -11.93
C LEU A 203 11.10 -6.74 -11.64
N PRO A 204 11.96 -5.72 -11.47
CA PRO A 204 11.51 -4.36 -11.29
C PRO A 204 10.87 -3.81 -12.58
N TYR A 205 9.96 -2.85 -12.45
CA TYR A 205 9.20 -2.33 -13.61
C TYR A 205 10.09 -1.67 -14.65
N GLU A 206 11.19 -1.08 -14.22
CA GLU A 206 12.18 -0.40 -15.06
C GLU A 206 12.82 -1.35 -16.08
N THR A 207 12.91 -2.64 -15.78
CA THR A 207 13.54 -3.65 -16.66
C THR A 207 12.60 -4.77 -17.10
N HIS A 208 11.41 -4.88 -16.51
CA HIS A 208 10.46 -5.92 -16.89
C HIS A 208 10.00 -5.75 -18.35
N PRO A 209 9.97 -6.81 -19.18
CA PRO A 209 9.66 -6.71 -20.62
C PRO A 209 8.35 -5.99 -20.97
N ASN A 210 7.33 -6.09 -20.12
CA ASN A 210 6.03 -5.43 -20.34
C ASN A 210 6.06 -3.91 -20.09
N THR A 211 7.01 -3.39 -19.31
CA THR A 211 7.00 -2.01 -18.82
C THR A 211 8.27 -1.24 -19.14
N ALA A 212 9.39 -1.91 -19.47
CA ALA A 212 10.67 -1.29 -19.77
C ALA A 212 10.59 -0.22 -20.89
N GLY A 213 9.71 -0.43 -21.88
CA GLY A 213 9.50 0.52 -22.97
C GLY A 213 8.98 1.90 -22.53
N SER A 214 8.33 1.99 -21.37
CA SER A 214 7.84 3.26 -20.80
C SER A 214 8.96 4.14 -20.26
N LYS A 215 10.09 3.54 -19.86
CA LYS A 215 11.22 4.19 -19.17
C LYS A 215 10.84 4.92 -17.87
N LEU A 216 9.68 4.58 -17.29
CA LEU A 216 9.21 5.15 -16.04
C LEU A 216 9.82 4.42 -14.83
N LYS A 217 10.09 5.17 -13.77
CA LYS A 217 10.42 4.61 -12.45
C LYS A 217 9.16 4.12 -11.77
N PHE A 218 9.31 3.16 -10.86
CA PHE A 218 8.16 2.57 -10.16
C PHE A 218 7.25 3.61 -9.46
N TYR A 219 7.83 4.68 -8.92
CA TYR A 219 7.08 5.71 -8.19
C TYR A 219 6.41 6.75 -9.11
N GLU A 220 6.66 6.72 -10.43
CA GLU A 220 5.99 7.58 -11.41
C GLU A 220 4.64 6.99 -11.87
N TYR A 221 4.41 5.69 -11.63
CA TYR A 221 3.10 5.06 -11.80
C TYR A 221 2.13 5.44 -10.68
N ASP A 222 0.83 5.25 -10.91
CA ASP A 222 -0.18 5.52 -9.88
C ASP A 222 0.04 4.57 -8.67
N PRO A 223 -0.03 5.10 -7.43
CA PRO A 223 0.10 4.30 -6.23
C PRO A 223 -0.98 3.23 -6.14
N ILE A 224 -0.64 2.07 -5.57
CA ILE A 224 -1.56 0.94 -5.36
C ILE A 224 -2.46 1.13 -4.14
N GLY A 225 -2.16 2.11 -3.29
CA GLY A 225 -2.85 2.31 -2.03
C GLY A 225 -2.18 3.34 -1.12
N PHE A 226 -2.56 3.33 0.15
CA PHE A 226 -1.97 4.17 1.19
C PHE A 226 -2.04 3.50 2.57
N VAL A 227 -1.31 4.06 3.54
CA VAL A 227 -1.33 3.65 4.94
C VAL A 227 -2.06 4.68 5.78
N SER A 228 -2.95 4.24 6.67
CA SER A 228 -3.61 5.05 7.69
C SER A 228 -3.01 4.83 9.07
N LEU A 229 -3.27 5.75 10.01
CA LEU A 229 -2.89 5.55 11.41
C LEU A 229 -3.70 4.44 12.08
N GLU A 230 -4.99 4.39 11.77
CA GLU A 230 -5.93 3.45 12.37
C GLU A 230 -6.19 2.23 11.49
N LYS A 231 -6.44 1.06 12.11
CA LYS A 231 -6.84 -0.18 11.42
C LYS A 231 -8.34 -0.20 11.14
N THR A 232 -8.83 0.68 10.27
CA THR A 232 -10.27 0.81 9.97
C THR A 232 -10.69 0.20 8.65
N HIS A 233 -9.75 -0.05 7.73
CA HIS A 233 -10.04 -0.64 6.42
C HIS A 233 -10.53 -2.07 6.57
N ASP A 234 -11.61 -2.43 5.89
CA ASP A 234 -12.09 -3.81 5.86
C ASP A 234 -11.58 -4.51 4.60
N PHE A 235 -10.55 -5.33 4.75
CA PHE A 235 -10.05 -6.18 3.69
C PHE A 235 -10.59 -7.60 3.87
N LEU A 236 -11.71 -7.89 3.22
CA LEU A 236 -12.35 -9.22 3.23
C LEU A 236 -12.61 -9.75 4.65
N GLY A 237 -13.13 -8.89 5.54
CA GLY A 237 -13.45 -9.21 6.93
C GLY A 237 -12.28 -9.08 7.90
N VAL A 238 -11.12 -8.59 7.44
CA VAL A 238 -9.94 -8.34 8.26
C VAL A 238 -9.66 -6.84 8.32
N LYS A 239 -9.57 -6.30 9.53
CA LYS A 239 -9.27 -4.88 9.74
C LYS A 239 -7.79 -4.59 9.57
N THR A 240 -7.43 -3.73 8.63
CA THR A 240 -6.04 -3.34 8.34
C THR A 240 -5.91 -1.82 8.28
N ASN A 241 -4.67 -1.32 8.36
CA ASN A 241 -4.34 0.08 8.11
C ASN A 241 -3.72 0.31 6.72
N VAL A 242 -3.60 -0.74 5.92
CA VAL A 242 -3.21 -0.69 4.51
C VAL A 242 -4.46 -0.71 3.67
N HIS A 243 -4.67 0.34 2.89
CA HIS A 243 -5.80 0.50 1.99
C HIS A 243 -5.31 0.31 0.57
N LEU A 244 -5.70 -0.78 -0.08
CA LEU A 244 -5.39 -1.04 -1.49
C LEU A 244 -6.53 -0.57 -2.37
N TYR A 245 -6.23 0.10 -3.47
CA TYR A 245 -7.23 0.52 -4.43
C TYR A 245 -7.78 -0.68 -5.22
N ASP A 246 -9.07 -0.62 -5.59
CA ASP A 246 -9.74 -1.67 -6.36
C ASP A 246 -9.06 -1.99 -7.69
N TRP A 247 -8.48 -0.98 -8.35
CA TRP A 247 -7.78 -1.19 -9.61
C TRP A 247 -6.57 -2.12 -9.43
N TRP A 248 -5.87 -2.02 -8.30
CA TRP A 248 -4.73 -2.88 -8.00
C TRP A 248 -5.18 -4.31 -7.80
N ASN A 249 -6.24 -4.53 -7.01
CA ASN A 249 -6.84 -5.86 -6.82
C ASN A 249 -7.24 -6.49 -8.16
N LYS A 250 -7.81 -5.70 -9.08
CA LYS A 250 -8.12 -6.15 -10.46
C LYS A 250 -6.86 -6.52 -11.25
N SER A 251 -5.79 -5.75 -11.13
CA SER A 251 -4.50 -6.03 -11.76
C SER A 251 -3.86 -7.33 -11.25
N VAL A 252 -3.85 -7.56 -9.93
CA VAL A 252 -3.35 -8.80 -9.31
C VAL A 252 -4.16 -10.03 -9.73
N GLY A 253 -5.46 -9.88 -9.97
CA GLY A 253 -6.34 -10.95 -10.43
C GLY A 253 -6.38 -11.16 -11.95
N ALA A 254 -5.71 -10.33 -12.74
CA ALA A 254 -5.89 -10.29 -14.19
C ALA A 254 -5.34 -11.54 -14.91
N GLY A 255 -5.92 -11.82 -16.09
CA GLY A 255 -5.58 -12.96 -16.92
C GLY A 255 -6.29 -14.27 -16.54
N SER A 256 -6.52 -15.13 -17.51
CA SER A 256 -7.17 -16.45 -17.35
C SER A 256 -6.41 -17.60 -18.00
N SER A 257 -5.39 -17.28 -18.80
CA SER A 257 -4.44 -18.21 -19.42
C SER A 257 -3.02 -17.76 -19.11
N MET A 258 -2.04 -18.68 -19.20
CA MET A 258 -0.63 -18.36 -18.94
C MET A 258 -0.14 -17.15 -19.74
N LYS A 259 -0.50 -17.07 -21.03
CA LYS A 259 -0.18 -15.93 -21.89
C LYS A 259 -0.74 -14.63 -21.31
N THR A 260 -2.05 -14.58 -21.08
CA THR A 260 -2.71 -13.36 -20.58
C THR A 260 -2.32 -13.00 -19.15
N VAL A 261 -1.94 -13.97 -18.32
CA VAL A 261 -1.46 -13.73 -16.95
C VAL A 261 -0.11 -13.03 -17.00
N LYS A 262 0.81 -13.50 -17.85
CA LYS A 262 2.10 -12.82 -18.08
C LYS A 262 1.95 -11.41 -18.62
N GLU A 263 0.95 -11.16 -19.46
CA GLU A 263 0.74 -9.85 -20.08
C GLU A 263 0.02 -8.84 -19.17
N LYS A 264 -0.90 -9.30 -18.31
CA LYS A 264 -1.87 -8.40 -17.65
C LYS A 264 -1.74 -8.33 -16.14
N ARG A 265 -1.18 -9.36 -15.50
CA ARG A 265 -1.20 -9.46 -14.04
C ARG A 265 -0.10 -8.60 -13.41
N PHE A 266 -0.42 -7.92 -12.32
CA PHE A 266 0.46 -6.96 -11.63
C PHE A 266 0.92 -5.80 -12.52
N MET A 267 0.22 -5.50 -13.62
CA MET A 267 0.51 -4.32 -14.45
C MET A 267 0.34 -3.05 -13.61
N PRO A 268 1.30 -2.11 -13.67
CA PRO A 268 1.13 -0.82 -13.04
C PRO A 268 0.11 0.01 -13.85
N ARG A 269 -0.42 1.07 -13.24
CA ARG A 269 -1.44 1.93 -13.83
C ARG A 269 -0.87 3.31 -14.10
N LEU A 270 -1.25 3.88 -15.24
CA LEU A 270 -1.19 5.30 -15.54
C LEU A 270 -2.58 5.68 -16.03
N SER A 271 -3.30 6.43 -15.22
CA SER A 271 -4.67 6.80 -15.51
C SER A 271 -4.85 8.30 -15.62
N ASP A 272 -5.62 8.73 -16.60
CA ASP A 272 -6.02 10.13 -16.74
C ASP A 272 -7.20 10.49 -15.81
N ASP A 273 -7.93 9.48 -15.31
CA ASP A 273 -9.00 9.60 -14.32
C ASP A 273 -8.49 9.51 -12.86
N ALA A 274 -7.19 9.33 -12.65
CA ALA A 274 -6.61 9.33 -11.31
C ALA A 274 -6.63 10.74 -10.71
N ILE A 275 -7.06 10.87 -9.46
CA ILE A 275 -7.24 12.19 -8.84
C ILE A 275 -5.88 12.84 -8.57
N GLU A 276 -5.68 14.07 -9.04
CA GLU A 276 -4.42 14.81 -8.86
C GLU A 276 -4.11 15.16 -7.40
N ASP A 277 -5.15 15.32 -6.58
CA ASP A 277 -5.00 15.51 -5.14
C ASP A 277 -4.59 14.19 -4.46
N TRP A 278 -3.28 13.95 -4.44
CA TRP A 278 -2.64 12.78 -3.85
C TRP A 278 -2.82 12.66 -2.33
N THR A 279 -3.37 13.69 -1.67
CA THR A 279 -3.60 13.71 -0.21
C THR A 279 -4.89 12.98 0.19
N ILE A 280 -5.75 12.63 -0.76
CA ILE A 280 -6.99 11.88 -0.52
C ILE A 280 -6.67 10.48 0.05
N ARG A 281 -7.34 10.12 1.15
CA ARG A 281 -7.20 8.83 1.85
C ARG A 281 -8.52 8.07 1.82
N ASP A 282 -8.96 7.73 0.61
CA ASP A 282 -10.20 7.01 0.32
C ASP A 282 -9.92 5.91 -0.71
N ALA A 283 -10.07 4.65 -0.31
CA ALA A 283 -9.75 3.48 -1.15
C ALA A 283 -10.62 3.38 -2.42
N SER A 284 -11.75 4.10 -2.48
CA SER A 284 -12.60 4.19 -3.68
C SER A 284 -12.15 5.27 -4.67
N LYS A 285 -11.17 6.10 -4.29
CA LYS A 285 -10.70 7.27 -5.03
C LYS A 285 -9.20 7.16 -5.31
N PRO A 286 -8.80 6.38 -6.34
CA PRO A 286 -7.41 6.25 -6.73
C PRO A 286 -6.81 7.62 -7.06
N VAL A 287 -5.67 7.91 -6.45
CA VAL A 287 -4.93 9.15 -6.70
C VAL A 287 -3.81 8.92 -7.68
N ARG A 288 -3.41 9.98 -8.38
CA ARG A 288 -2.24 10.04 -9.23
C ARG A 288 -0.98 10.15 -8.37
N SER A 289 0.13 9.58 -8.82
CA SER A 289 1.42 9.80 -8.16
C SER A 289 1.80 11.29 -8.20
N PRO A 290 2.21 11.91 -7.07
CA PRO A 290 2.73 13.28 -7.06
C PRO A 290 4.05 13.42 -7.83
N TYR A 291 4.69 12.31 -8.19
CA TYR A 291 5.98 12.27 -8.87
C TYR A 291 5.85 12.00 -10.37
N ARG A 292 4.63 11.79 -10.87
CA ARG A 292 4.37 11.57 -12.29
C ARG A 292 4.64 12.85 -13.07
N LYS A 293 5.68 12.83 -13.91
CA LYS A 293 6.17 13.99 -14.66
C LYS A 293 5.27 14.46 -15.82
N PHE A 294 4.27 13.67 -16.23
CA PHE A 294 3.39 13.95 -17.39
C PHE A 294 1.95 13.51 -17.12
#